data_AF-A0A524NBU6-F1
#
_entry.id   AF-A0A524NBU6-F1
#
_cell.length_a   1.000
_cell.length_b   1.000
_cell.length_c   1.000
_cell.angle_alpha   90.00
_cell.angle_beta   90.00
_cell.angle_gamma   90.00
#
_symmetry.space_group_name_H-M   'P 1'
#
loop_
_entity.id
_entity.type
_entity.pdbx_description
1 polymer ?
#
loop_
_entity_poly.entity_id
_entity_poly.type
_entity_poly.pdbx_seq_one_letter_code
_entity_poly.pdbx_strand_id
1 'polypeptide(L)'
;MSLQKVAIHGHTAAFRSAGEGPVLLLLHGMAASSQTWNQVVPSLARRFTVIAPDLLGHDESAKPYGEYSLGAHANFTRDLLAALGHERATIVGHSFGGGVAMQLA
;
A
#
# COMPACT_ATOMS: atom_id res chain seq x y z
N MET A 1 1.50 -13.85 0.12
CA MET A 1 0.50 -12.92 0.66
C MET A 1 -0.83 -13.17 0.00
N SER A 2 -1.93 -13.10 0.75
CA SER A 2 -3.28 -13.13 0.18
C SER A 2 -3.65 -11.77 -0.40
N LEU A 3 -4.33 -11.76 -1.55
CA LEU A 3 -4.94 -10.54 -2.09
C LEU A 3 -6.23 -10.25 -1.33
N GLN A 4 -6.40 -9.02 -0.91
CA GLN A 4 -7.57 -8.50 -0.20
C GLN A 4 -8.00 -7.19 -0.86
N LYS A 5 -9.27 -6.83 -0.67
CA LYS A 5 -9.87 -5.62 -1.23
C LYS A 5 -10.73 -4.94 -0.17
N VAL A 6 -10.69 -3.61 -0.14
CA VAL A 6 -11.55 -2.77 0.69
C VAL A 6 -12.00 -1.55 -0.11
N ALA A 7 -13.18 -1.01 0.21
CA ALA A 7 -13.66 0.22 -0.42
C ALA A 7 -13.16 1.44 0.36
N ILE A 8 -12.51 2.38 -0.33
CA ILE A 8 -12.05 3.67 0.19
C ILE A 8 -12.66 4.75 -0.71
N HIS A 9 -13.48 5.64 -0.14
CA HIS A 9 -14.19 6.70 -0.89
C HIS A 9 -14.96 6.19 -2.13
N GLY A 10 -15.55 4.99 -2.05
CA GLY A 10 -16.27 4.37 -3.18
C GLY A 10 -15.36 3.72 -4.25
N HIS A 11 -14.05 3.66 -4.03
CA HIS A 11 -13.08 3.02 -4.92
C HIS A 11 -12.46 1.79 -4.27
N THR A 12 -12.28 0.74 -5.07
CA THR A 12 -11.59 -0.48 -4.62
C THR A 12 -10.10 -0.20 -4.40
N ALA A 13 -9.65 -0.38 -3.16
CA ALA A 13 -8.24 -0.49 -2.80
C ALA A 13 -7.89 -1.97 -2.66
N ALA A 14 -7.06 -2.48 -3.57
CA ALA A 14 -6.51 -3.82 -3.49
C ALA A 14 -5.17 -3.79 -2.76
N PHE A 15 -4.93 -4.77 -1.91
CA PHE A 15 -3.68 -4.91 -1.18
C PHE A 15 -3.39 -6.36 -0.85
N ARG A 16 -2.13 -6.63 -0.58
CA ARG A 16 -1.67 -7.92 -0.11
C ARG A 16 -1.19 -7.81 1.33
N SER A 17 -1.50 -8.81 2.15
CA SER A 17 -1.06 -8.84 3.54
C SER A 17 -0.47 -10.18 3.95
N ALA A 18 0.39 -10.16 4.99
CA ALA A 18 0.92 -11.33 5.66
C ALA A 18 1.56 -10.96 7.00
N GLY A 19 1.62 -11.94 7.91
CA GLY A 19 2.30 -11.81 9.19
C GLY A 19 1.47 -11.11 10.25
N GLU A 20 2.09 -10.93 11.42
CA GLU A 20 1.51 -10.32 12.61
C GLU A 20 2.59 -9.46 13.30
N GLY A 21 2.17 -8.49 14.10
CA GLY A 21 3.06 -7.55 14.80
C GLY A 21 2.96 -6.11 14.26
N PRO A 22 3.98 -5.26 14.49
CA PRO A 22 3.98 -3.88 14.03
C PRO A 22 3.76 -3.76 12.51
N VAL A 23 3.06 -2.71 12.08
CA VAL A 23 2.69 -2.53 10.67
C VAL A 23 3.88 -2.06 9.84
N LEU A 24 4.11 -2.76 8.72
CA LEU A 24 5.09 -2.39 7.70
C LEU A 24 4.38 -2.22 6.35
N LEU A 25 4.27 -0.97 5.91
CA LEU A 25 3.65 -0.59 4.64
C LEU A 25 4.70 -0.56 3.52
N LEU A 26 4.46 -1.31 2.44
CA LEU A 26 5.37 -1.44 1.31
C LEU A 26 4.77 -0.83 0.03
N LEU A 27 5.32 0.29 -0.45
CA LEU A 27 4.81 1.05 -1.60
C LEU A 27 5.65 0.80 -2.85
N HIS A 28 5.02 0.21 -3.87
CA HIS A 28 5.67 -0.11 -5.15
C HIS A 28 5.94 1.13 -6.03
N GLY A 29 6.76 0.95 -7.07
CA GLY A 29 7.07 1.99 -8.05
C GLY A 29 6.01 2.16 -9.15
N MET A 30 6.23 3.09 -10.07
CA MET A 30 5.35 3.30 -11.21
C MET A 30 5.33 2.07 -12.12
N ALA A 31 4.17 1.77 -12.72
CA ALA A 31 3.96 0.61 -13.59
C ALA A 31 4.29 -0.75 -12.93
N ALA A 32 4.18 -0.82 -11.60
CA ALA A 32 4.35 -2.03 -10.80
C ALA A 32 3.09 -2.31 -9.95
N SER A 33 3.17 -3.29 -9.05
CA SER A 33 2.09 -3.62 -8.10
C SER A 33 2.63 -4.19 -6.79
N SER A 34 1.75 -4.55 -5.86
CA SER A 34 2.08 -5.21 -4.59
C SER A 34 2.98 -6.44 -4.75
N GLN A 35 2.99 -7.07 -5.94
CA GLN A 35 3.80 -8.24 -6.26
C GLN A 35 5.32 -7.96 -6.26
N THR A 36 5.75 -6.70 -6.40
CA THR A 36 7.17 -6.30 -6.30
C THR A 36 7.84 -6.82 -5.02
N TRP A 37 7.07 -7.00 -3.95
CA TRP A 37 7.58 -7.37 -2.63
C TRP A 37 7.58 -8.87 -2.33
N ASN A 38 7.11 -9.72 -3.25
CA ASN A 38 6.90 -11.16 -3.01
C ASN A 38 8.12 -11.91 -2.46
N GLN A 39 9.33 -11.50 -2.87
CA GLN A 39 10.56 -12.15 -2.42
C GLN A 39 10.99 -11.75 -1.00
N VAL A 40 10.66 -10.53 -0.56
CA VAL A 40 11.10 -10.03 0.76
C VAL A 40 10.05 -10.25 1.85
N VAL A 41 8.77 -10.30 1.48
CA VAL A 41 7.67 -10.45 2.45
C VAL A 41 7.80 -11.68 3.34
N PRO A 42 8.17 -12.90 2.86
CA PRO A 42 8.29 -14.06 3.74
C PRO A 42 9.26 -13.85 4.92
N SER A 43 10.30 -13.02 4.74
CA SER A 43 11.25 -12.69 5.79
C SER A 43 10.70 -11.65 6.76
N LEU A 44 10.05 -10.62 6.22
CA LEU A 44 9.48 -9.50 6.98
C LEU A 44 8.26 -9.94 7.80
N ALA A 45 7.39 -10.77 7.23
CA ALA A 45 6.14 -11.26 7.84
C ALA A 45 6.37 -12.15 9.07
N ARG A 46 7.62 -12.56 9.36
CA ARG A 46 7.97 -13.23 10.63
C ARG A 46 7.93 -12.29 11.83
N ARG A 47 7.91 -10.97 11.63
CA ARG A 47 7.98 -9.96 12.70
C ARG A 47 6.99 -8.80 12.54
N PHE A 48 6.46 -8.61 11.34
CA PHE A 48 5.61 -7.47 11.00
C PHE A 48 4.28 -7.93 10.41
N THR A 49 3.24 -7.13 10.63
CA THR A 49 2.05 -7.14 9.77
C THR A 49 2.42 -6.37 8.50
N VAL A 50 2.75 -7.10 7.43
CA VAL A 50 3.12 -6.50 6.15
C VAL A 50 1.87 -6.17 5.36
N ILE A 51 1.79 -4.94 4.85
CA ILE A 51 0.71 -4.46 3.98
C ILE A 51 1.35 -3.89 2.72
N ALA A 52 1.00 -4.45 1.56
CA ALA A 52 1.48 -4.00 0.26
C ALA A 52 0.28 -3.68 -0.64
N PRO A 53 -0.16 -2.40 -0.73
CA PRO A 53 -1.23 -2.01 -1.64
C PRO A 53 -0.79 -2.07 -3.10
N ASP A 54 -1.75 -2.34 -3.98
CA ASP A 54 -1.68 -1.84 -5.34
C ASP A 54 -2.12 -0.37 -5.27
N LEU A 55 -1.22 0.56 -5.56
CA LEU A 55 -1.52 1.99 -5.56
C LEU A 55 -2.71 2.26 -6.50
N LEU A 56 -3.53 3.26 -6.18
CA LEU A 56 -4.65 3.65 -7.04
C LEU A 56 -4.16 3.83 -8.49
N GLY A 57 -4.93 3.36 -9.47
CA GLY A 57 -4.50 3.33 -10.86
C GLY A 57 -3.74 2.06 -11.29
N HIS A 58 -3.32 1.21 -10.34
CA HIS A 58 -2.46 0.04 -10.61
C HIS A 58 -3.18 -1.29 -10.33
N ASP A 59 -2.82 -2.31 -11.11
CA ASP A 59 -3.19 -3.73 -10.95
C ASP A 59 -4.65 -3.94 -10.51
N GLU A 60 -4.91 -4.45 -9.29
CA GLU A 60 -6.25 -4.79 -8.83
C GLU A 60 -7.01 -3.63 -8.15
N SER A 61 -6.35 -2.49 -7.96
CA SER A 61 -6.96 -1.25 -7.48
C SER A 61 -7.74 -0.54 -8.58
N ALA A 62 -8.73 0.24 -8.15
CA ALA A 62 -9.56 1.05 -9.05
C ALA A 62 -8.72 2.06 -9.85
N LYS A 63 -9.23 2.43 -11.02
CA LYS A 63 -8.58 3.36 -11.96
C LYS A 63 -9.52 4.52 -12.31
N PRO A 64 -10.03 5.26 -11.31
CA PRO A 64 -10.98 6.34 -11.57
C PRO A 64 -10.32 7.50 -12.32
N TYR A 65 -11.13 8.30 -13.01
CA TYR A 65 -10.68 9.63 -13.44
C TYR A 65 -10.44 10.49 -12.21
N GLY A 66 -9.32 11.21 -12.17
CA GLY A 66 -8.97 12.05 -11.03
C GLY A 66 -7.48 12.40 -10.97
N GLU A 67 -7.08 12.88 -9.80
CA GLU A 67 -5.71 13.28 -9.53
C GLU A 67 -4.84 12.08 -9.10
N TYR A 68 -3.66 11.96 -9.71
CA TYR A 68 -2.66 10.92 -9.43
C TYR A 68 -1.33 11.52 -8.97
N SER A 69 -1.38 12.69 -8.30
CA SER A 69 -0.19 13.29 -7.68
C SER A 69 0.36 12.40 -6.55
N LEU A 70 1.60 12.65 -6.13
CA LEU A 70 2.18 11.94 -4.98
C LEU A 70 1.33 12.15 -3.71
N GLY A 71 0.81 13.36 -3.51
CA GLY A 71 -0.07 13.70 -2.39
C GLY A 71 -1.41 12.97 -2.46
N ALA A 72 -2.01 12.83 -3.66
CA ALA A 72 -3.23 12.04 -3.83
C ALA A 72 -3.02 10.56 -3.46
N HIS A 73 -1.92 9.96 -3.91
CA HIS A 73 -1.56 8.59 -3.53
C HIS A 73 -1.30 8.44 -2.03
N ALA A 74 -0.63 9.42 -1.41
CA ALA A 74 -0.38 9.42 0.03
C ALA A 74 -1.69 9.48 0.81
N ASN A 75 -2.60 10.39 0.46
CA ASN A 75 -3.91 10.49 1.08
C ASN A 75 -4.70 9.18 0.99
N PHE A 76 -4.77 8.59 -0.20
CA PHE A 76 -5.48 7.31 -0.40
C PHE A 76 -4.84 6.17 0.40
N THR A 77 -3.51 6.15 0.50
CA THR A 77 -2.76 5.15 1.26
C THR A 77 -2.94 5.32 2.77
N ARG A 78 -2.97 6.56 3.28
CA ARG A 78 -3.32 6.88 4.67
C ARG A 78 -4.72 6.37 4.99
N ASP A 79 -5.68 6.64 4.10
CA ASP A 79 -7.07 6.27 4.32
C ASP A 79 -7.27 4.74 4.26
N LEU A 80 -6.47 4.04 3.44
CA LEU A 80 -6.36 2.58 3.50
C LEU A 80 -5.88 2.10 4.87
N LEU A 81 -4.79 2.66 5.41
CA LEU A 81 -4.30 2.28 6.76
C LEU A 81 -5.37 2.53 7.82
N ALA A 82 -6.05 3.68 7.78
CA ALA A 82 -7.13 4.02 8.69
C ALA A 82 -8.31 3.02 8.59
N ALA A 83 -8.71 2.64 7.37
CA ALA A 83 -9.77 1.65 7.15
C ALA A 83 -9.40 0.25 7.64
N LEU A 84 -8.10 -0.08 7.68
CA LEU A 84 -7.58 -1.33 8.26
C LEU A 84 -7.35 -1.23 9.78
N GLY A 85 -7.65 -0.09 10.41
CA GLY A 85 -7.50 0.12 11.85
C GLY A 85 -6.05 0.37 12.29
N HIS A 86 -5.21 0.89 11.39
CA HIS A 86 -3.80 1.15 11.68
C HIS A 86 -3.51 2.66 11.73
N GLU A 87 -3.19 3.16 12.93
CA GLU A 87 -2.84 4.58 13.14
C GLU A 87 -1.36 4.88 12.83
N ARG A 88 -0.49 3.87 12.90
CA ARG A 88 0.96 4.02 12.69
C ARG A 88 1.50 2.87 11.87
N ALA A 89 2.47 3.17 11.01
CA ALA A 89 3.18 2.17 10.23
C ALA A 89 4.63 2.64 10.00
N THR A 90 5.54 1.67 9.91
CA THR A 90 6.82 1.90 9.24
C THR A 90 6.57 1.83 7.74
N ILE A 91 7.08 2.80 6.98
CA ILE A 91 6.80 2.91 5.54
C ILE A 91 8.09 2.68 4.75
N VAL A 92 8.02 1.80 3.76
CA VAL A 92 9.10 1.55 2.80
C VAL A 92 8.55 1.83 1.40
N GLY A 93 9.17 2.76 0.69
CA GLY A 93 8.80 3.12 -0.67
C GLY A 93 9.94 2.90 -1.65
N HIS A 94 9.64 2.38 -2.84
CA HIS A 94 10.59 2.24 -3.94
C HIS A 94 10.20 3.11 -5.13
N SER A 95 11.14 3.89 -5.68
CA SER A 95 10.92 4.78 -6.84
C SER A 95 9.73 5.73 -6.60
N PHE A 96 8.68 5.67 -7.44
CA PHE A 96 7.43 6.43 -7.24
C PHE A 96 6.84 6.23 -5.84
N GLY A 97 6.82 4.99 -5.33
CA GLY A 97 6.37 4.69 -3.97
C GLY A 97 7.25 5.33 -2.89
N GLY A 98 8.52 5.61 -3.19
CA GLY A 98 9.39 6.42 -2.33
C GLY A 98 8.92 7.87 -2.23
N GLY A 99 8.54 8.47 -3.37
CA GLY A 99 7.91 9.80 -3.39
C GLY A 99 6.60 9.85 -2.61
N VAL A 100 5.76 8.82 -2.73
CA VAL A 100 4.52 8.69 -1.95
C VAL A 100 4.82 8.56 -0.45
N ALA A 101 5.81 7.74 -0.08
CA ALA A 101 6.23 7.57 1.32
C ALA A 101 6.71 8.89 1.94
N MET A 102 7.45 9.71 1.20
CA MET A 102 7.90 11.04 1.67
C MET A 102 6.76 12.02 1.90
N GLN A 103 5.60 11.85 1.26
CA GLN A 103 4.41 12.68 1.50
C GLN A 103 3.57 12.19 2.70
N LEU A 104 3.78 10.95 3.15
CA LEU A 104 3.12 10.39 4.34
C LEU A 104 3.87 10.70 5.65
N ALA A 105 5.15 11.07 5.54
CA ALA A 105 6.08 11.26 6.65
C ALA A 105 6.03 12.66 7.27
#